data_AF-A0A0L6CIT1-F1
#
_entry.id   AF-A0A0L6CIT1-F1
#
_cell.length_a   1.000
_cell.length_b   1.000
_cell.length_c   1.000
_cell.angle_alpha   90.00
_cell.angle_beta   90.00
_cell.angle_gamma   90.00
#
_symmetry.space_group_name_H-M   'P 1'
#
loop_
_entity.id
_entity.type
_entity.pdbx_description
1 polymer ?
#
loop_
_entity_poly.entity_id
_entity_poly.type
_entity_poly.pdbx_seq_one_letter_code
_entity_poly.pdbx_strand_id
1 'polypeptide(L)'
;MSHSTAPLASRVAAAVPRLLAVQVEPAEEETADQVDDAVERLADALLDWHDELADGRSHRRLPSHRTAVDLDRTTHASRSLAAAVRSGRVPGSSVAGQTAAGQLREVAALVDEVCTCVPDEALRDTGRQVHEALLALATALHDEAGVLQEEAGRLAGLRRAPATDDTGSGPTAVDHLLGRVVRAEHRLQRVAATTLRS
;
A
#
# COMPACT_ATOMS: atom_id res chain seq x y z
N MET A 1 28.54 23.44 17.60
CA MET A 1 29.10 22.34 16.79
C MET A 1 28.00 21.95 15.81
N SER A 2 28.20 22.09 14.51
CA SER A 2 27.20 21.69 13.52
C SER A 2 27.23 20.16 13.42
N HIS A 3 26.17 19.49 13.88
CA HIS A 3 26.01 18.05 13.64
C HIS A 3 25.77 17.87 12.14
N SER A 4 26.71 17.21 11.46
CA SER A 4 26.58 16.91 10.03
C SER A 4 25.43 15.92 9.84
N THR A 5 24.42 16.33 9.08
CA THR A 5 23.25 15.52 8.68
C THR A 5 23.54 14.67 7.44
N ALA A 6 24.70 14.84 6.79
CA ALA A 6 25.08 14.10 5.59
C ALA A 6 25.02 12.56 5.74
N PRO A 7 25.43 11.95 6.87
CA PRO A 7 25.27 10.51 7.07
C PRO A 7 23.80 10.07 7.15
N LEU A 8 22.90 10.94 7.64
CA LEU A 8 21.46 10.67 7.69
C LEU A 8 20.85 10.74 6.28
N ALA A 9 21.23 11.75 5.49
CA ALA A 9 20.82 11.86 4.09
C ALA A 9 21.19 10.58 3.31
N SER A 10 22.44 10.13 3.38
CA SER A 10 22.86 8.89 2.69
C SER A 10 22.04 7.65 3.07
N ARG A 11 21.59 7.55 4.33
CA ARG A 11 20.71 6.45 4.77
C ARG A 11 19.33 6.54 4.12
N VAL A 12 18.76 7.75 4.01
CA VAL A 12 17.47 7.99 3.34
C VAL A 12 17.57 7.64 1.85
N ALA A 13 18.62 8.10 1.17
CA ALA A 13 18.83 7.77 -0.25
C ALA A 13 18.94 6.27 -0.51
N ALA A 14 19.58 5.52 0.40
CA ALA A 14 19.68 4.07 0.29
C ALA A 14 18.34 3.32 0.45
N ALA A 15 17.32 3.97 1.01
CA ALA A 15 15.98 3.39 1.14
C ALA A 15 15.14 3.49 -0.13
N VAL A 16 15.43 4.47 -1.01
CA VAL A 16 14.65 4.72 -2.24
C VAL A 16 14.66 3.53 -3.21
N PRO A 17 15.80 2.92 -3.56
CA PRO A 17 15.80 1.73 -4.42
C PRO A 17 15.06 0.54 -3.80
N ARG A 18 15.06 0.43 -2.46
CA ARG A 18 14.32 -0.65 -1.76
C ARG A 18 12.82 -0.42 -1.85
N LEU A 19 12.38 0.82 -1.74
CA LEU A 19 10.98 1.21 -1.89
C LEU A 19 10.48 0.97 -3.33
N LEU A 20 11.25 1.38 -4.34
CA LEU A 20 10.90 1.17 -5.76
C LEU A 20 10.98 -0.30 -6.20
N ALA A 21 11.62 -1.17 -5.42
CA ALA A 21 11.65 -2.61 -5.67
C ALA A 21 10.45 -3.35 -5.04
N VAL A 22 9.57 -2.65 -4.33
CA VAL A 22 8.35 -3.24 -3.77
C VAL A 22 7.42 -3.64 -4.90
N GLN A 23 7.06 -4.91 -4.95
CA GLN A 23 6.14 -5.46 -5.95
C GLN A 23 4.83 -5.81 -5.27
N VAL A 24 3.72 -5.34 -5.83
CA VAL A 24 2.38 -5.63 -5.35
C VAL A 24 1.57 -6.30 -6.45
N GLU A 25 0.81 -7.33 -6.10
CA GLU A 25 -0.09 -8.04 -7.00
C GLU A 25 -1.50 -8.05 -6.39
N PRO A 26 -2.22 -6.91 -6.44
CA PRO A 26 -3.60 -6.86 -5.98
C PRO A 26 -4.52 -7.62 -6.95
N ALA A 27 -5.79 -7.78 -6.56
CA ALA A 27 -6.76 -8.53 -7.36
C ALA A 27 -7.23 -7.75 -8.60
N GLU A 28 -7.17 -6.41 -8.55
CA GLU A 28 -7.57 -5.50 -9.63
C GLU A 28 -6.39 -4.67 -10.15
N GLU A 29 -6.30 -4.51 -11.48
CA GLU A 29 -5.25 -3.73 -12.16
C GLU A 29 -5.25 -2.26 -11.74
N GLU A 30 -6.43 -1.65 -11.60
CA GLU A 30 -6.57 -0.26 -11.15
C GLU A 30 -6.02 -0.05 -9.73
N THR A 31 -6.10 -1.06 -8.86
CA THR A 31 -5.49 -1.00 -7.53
C THR A 31 -3.98 -1.08 -7.63
N ALA A 32 -3.44 -1.89 -8.54
CA ALA A 32 -1.99 -1.99 -8.77
C ALA A 32 -1.44 -0.63 -9.19
N ASP A 33 -2.05 0.01 -10.20
CA ASP A 33 -1.65 1.33 -10.68
C ASP A 33 -1.64 2.38 -9.56
N GLN A 34 -2.68 2.40 -8.71
CA GLN A 34 -2.75 3.36 -7.60
C GLN A 34 -1.70 3.12 -6.51
N VAL A 35 -1.35 1.85 -6.26
CA VAL A 35 -0.31 1.49 -5.30
C VAL A 35 1.06 1.85 -5.85
N ASP A 36 1.33 1.60 -7.13
CA ASP A 36 2.56 2.01 -7.79
C ASP A 36 2.72 3.54 -7.76
N ASP A 37 1.67 4.29 -8.12
CA ASP A 37 1.63 5.75 -7.99
C ASP A 37 1.88 6.24 -6.54
N ALA A 38 1.47 5.47 -5.53
CA ALA A 38 1.71 5.80 -4.13
C ALA A 38 3.16 5.52 -3.71
N VAL A 39 3.75 4.42 -4.19
CA VAL A 39 5.15 4.05 -3.96
C VAL A 39 6.08 5.07 -4.60
N GLU A 40 5.80 5.50 -5.83
CA GLU A 40 6.57 6.55 -6.52
C GLU A 40 6.52 7.88 -5.76
N ARG A 41 5.33 8.32 -5.32
CA ARG A 41 5.19 9.55 -4.49
C ARG A 41 5.96 9.47 -3.17
N LEU A 42 5.98 8.31 -2.54
CA LEU A 42 6.77 8.10 -1.31
C LEU A 42 8.28 8.15 -1.61
N ALA A 43 8.72 7.62 -2.75
CA ALA A 43 10.11 7.69 -3.19
C ALA A 43 10.54 9.14 -3.46
N ASP A 44 9.72 9.92 -4.16
CA ASP A 44 9.96 11.35 -4.41
C ASP A 44 10.05 12.12 -3.09
N ALA A 45 9.13 11.88 -2.16
CA ALA A 45 9.16 12.54 -0.84
C ALA A 45 10.39 12.18 -0.01
N LEU A 46 10.91 10.95 -0.12
CA LEU A 46 12.18 10.56 0.50
C LEU A 46 13.38 11.27 -0.15
N LEU A 47 13.37 11.47 -1.46
CA LEU A 47 14.42 12.20 -2.18
C LEU A 47 14.40 13.70 -1.83
N ASP A 48 13.22 14.31 -1.78
CA ASP A 48 13.07 15.69 -1.31
C ASP A 48 13.60 15.85 0.12
N TRP A 49 13.22 14.94 1.02
CA TRP A 49 13.71 14.96 2.40
C TRP A 49 15.21 14.71 2.50
N HIS A 50 15.77 13.85 1.65
CA HIS A 50 17.21 13.66 1.52
C HIS A 50 17.92 14.98 1.19
N ASP A 51 17.41 15.73 0.21
CA ASP A 51 18.03 16.98 -0.22
C ASP A 51 17.98 18.03 0.90
N GLU A 52 16.84 18.13 1.61
CA GLU A 52 16.72 19.01 2.78
C GLU A 52 17.69 18.62 3.91
N LEU A 53 17.88 17.32 4.15
CA LEU A 53 18.86 16.81 5.12
C LEU A 53 20.30 17.11 4.68
N ALA A 54 20.61 16.99 3.39
CA ALA A 54 21.95 17.24 2.86
C ALA A 54 22.33 18.74 2.95
N ASP A 55 21.37 19.62 2.64
CA ASP A 55 21.55 21.08 2.70
C ASP A 55 21.45 21.63 4.13
N GLY A 56 20.90 20.84 5.07
CA GLY A 56 20.72 21.21 6.48
C GLY A 56 19.70 22.33 6.67
N ARG A 57 18.75 22.48 5.73
CA ARG A 57 17.70 23.50 5.76
C ARG A 57 16.41 22.90 5.21
N SER A 58 15.31 23.07 5.94
CA SER A 58 13.98 22.82 5.37
C SER A 58 13.65 23.94 4.38
N HIS A 59 13.36 23.57 3.14
CA HIS A 59 13.11 24.52 2.06
C HIS A 59 11.66 24.55 1.62
N ARG A 60 10.80 23.57 1.99
CA ARG A 60 9.38 23.61 1.62
C ARG A 60 8.51 22.61 2.39
N ARG A 61 7.20 22.88 2.39
CA ARG A 61 6.17 21.84 2.61
C ARG A 61 6.26 20.85 1.45
N LEU A 62 6.18 19.55 1.74
CA LEU A 62 6.15 18.47 0.75
C LEU A 62 5.31 18.87 -0.48
N PRO A 63 5.78 18.63 -1.71
CA PRO A 63 5.02 18.97 -2.90
C PRO A 63 3.67 18.25 -2.87
N SER A 64 2.60 19.04 -2.88
CA SER A 64 1.24 18.52 -3.05
C SER A 64 1.07 18.08 -4.50
N HIS A 65 1.49 16.85 -4.81
CA HIS A 65 1.19 16.22 -6.10
C HIS A 65 -0.32 16.02 -6.23
N ARG A 66 -0.99 17.02 -6.79
CA ARG A 66 -2.37 16.93 -7.29
C ARG A 66 -2.38 16.18 -8.62
N THR A 67 -2.28 14.87 -8.56
CA THR A 67 -2.83 14.02 -9.62
C THR A 67 -4.33 13.88 -9.35
N ALA A 68 -5.16 14.46 -10.20
CA ALA A 68 -6.59 14.21 -10.19
C ALA A 68 -6.80 12.74 -10.63
N VAL A 69 -7.12 11.86 -9.67
CA VAL A 69 -7.51 10.49 -9.98
C VAL A 69 -8.97 10.53 -10.40
N ASP A 70 -9.23 10.10 -11.62
CA ASP A 70 -10.56 10.00 -12.20
C ASP A 70 -11.27 8.78 -11.60
N LEU A 71 -11.99 8.99 -10.50
CA LEU A 71 -12.65 7.91 -9.71
C LEU A 71 -13.77 7.19 -10.47
N ASP A 72 -14.16 7.65 -11.67
CA ASP A 72 -15.23 7.08 -12.48
C ASP A 72 -14.90 5.69 -13.07
N ARG A 73 -13.64 5.24 -13.05
CA ARG A 73 -13.22 3.91 -13.58
C ARG A 73 -13.54 2.71 -12.67
N THR A 74 -13.81 2.96 -11.38
CA THR A 74 -14.06 1.93 -10.36
C THR A 74 -15.23 0.98 -10.66
N THR A 75 -16.17 1.37 -11.53
CA THR A 75 -17.35 0.54 -11.87
C THR A 75 -16.99 -0.69 -12.72
N HIS A 76 -15.87 -0.66 -13.47
CA HIS A 76 -15.46 -1.77 -14.35
C HIS A 76 -14.69 -2.89 -13.61
N ALA A 77 -13.86 -2.52 -12.63
CA ALA A 77 -13.04 -3.43 -11.82
C ALA A 77 -13.89 -4.57 -11.22
N SER A 78 -15.00 -4.22 -10.57
CA SER A 78 -15.89 -5.18 -9.90
C SER A 78 -16.39 -6.38 -10.74
N ARG A 79 -16.41 -6.29 -12.08
CA ARG A 79 -16.86 -7.39 -12.97
C ARG A 79 -15.79 -8.45 -13.21
N SER A 80 -14.52 -8.08 -13.27
CA SER A 80 -13.41 -9.00 -13.51
C SER A 80 -13.19 -9.92 -12.30
N LEU A 81 -13.09 -9.33 -11.11
CA LEU A 81 -13.06 -10.05 -9.84
C LEU A 81 -14.29 -10.96 -9.65
N ALA A 82 -15.49 -10.49 -9.98
CA ALA A 82 -16.70 -11.32 -9.92
C ALA A 82 -16.62 -12.56 -10.81
N ALA A 83 -16.09 -12.44 -12.04
CA ALA A 83 -15.90 -13.57 -12.93
C ALA A 83 -14.83 -14.55 -12.40
N ALA A 84 -13.72 -14.03 -11.87
CA ALA A 84 -12.65 -14.84 -11.30
C ALA A 84 -13.12 -15.68 -10.10
N VAL A 85 -13.81 -15.06 -9.13
CA VAL A 85 -14.30 -15.77 -7.93
C VAL A 85 -15.36 -16.82 -8.30
N ARG A 86 -16.27 -16.50 -9.22
CA ARG A 86 -17.24 -17.48 -9.74
C ARG A 86 -16.58 -18.64 -10.48
N SER A 87 -15.41 -18.42 -11.10
CA SER A 87 -14.57 -19.48 -11.68
C SER A 87 -13.79 -20.28 -10.62
N GLY A 88 -13.95 -19.97 -9.33
CA GLY A 88 -13.27 -20.65 -8.23
C GLY A 88 -11.83 -20.19 -8.00
N ARG A 89 -11.49 -18.96 -8.42
CA ARG A 89 -10.18 -18.33 -8.24
C ARG A 89 -10.31 -17.01 -7.50
N VAL A 90 -9.46 -16.75 -6.51
CA VAL A 90 -9.30 -15.42 -5.91
C VAL A 90 -8.12 -14.77 -6.62
N PRO A 91 -8.32 -13.70 -7.42
CA PRO A 91 -7.21 -13.01 -8.07
C PRO A 91 -6.37 -12.23 -7.04
N GLY A 92 -5.14 -11.88 -7.42
CA GLY A 92 -4.14 -11.29 -6.55
C GLY A 92 -3.31 -12.32 -5.77
N SER A 93 -2.27 -11.84 -5.11
CA SER A 93 -1.34 -12.67 -4.33
C SER A 93 -1.22 -12.16 -2.90
N SER A 94 -1.83 -12.89 -1.95
CA SER A 94 -1.72 -12.57 -0.53
C SER A 94 -0.27 -12.64 -0.03
N VAL A 95 0.55 -13.50 -0.63
CA VAL A 95 1.98 -13.59 -0.30
C VAL A 95 2.71 -12.33 -0.77
N ALA A 96 2.49 -11.89 -2.01
CA ALA A 96 3.10 -10.67 -2.52
C ALA A 96 2.69 -9.45 -1.68
N GLY A 97 1.40 -9.31 -1.35
CA GLY A 97 0.90 -8.22 -0.50
C GLY A 97 1.51 -8.23 0.92
N GLN A 98 1.69 -9.40 1.53
CA GLN A 98 2.37 -9.52 2.83
C GLN A 98 3.86 -9.17 2.75
N THR A 99 4.55 -9.60 1.69
CA THR A 99 5.96 -9.28 1.44
C THR A 99 6.13 -7.77 1.24
N ALA A 100 5.31 -7.15 0.39
CA ALA A 100 5.30 -5.72 0.16
C ALA A 100 5.05 -4.93 1.46
N ALA A 101 4.05 -5.32 2.23
CA ALA A 101 3.79 -4.72 3.54
C ALA A 101 4.99 -4.83 4.50
N GLY A 102 5.70 -5.96 4.49
CA GLY A 102 6.93 -6.14 5.25
C GLY A 102 8.02 -5.17 4.82
N GLN A 103 8.29 -5.08 3.52
CA GLN A 103 9.30 -4.17 2.96
C GLN A 103 9.00 -2.70 3.27
N LEU A 104 7.74 -2.27 3.15
CA LEU A 104 7.34 -0.91 3.48
C LEU A 104 7.53 -0.60 4.97
N ARG A 105 7.27 -1.57 5.87
CA ARG A 105 7.55 -1.40 7.31
C ARG A 105 9.03 -1.29 7.62
N GLU A 106 9.88 -2.03 6.91
CA GLU A 106 11.34 -1.89 7.06
C GLU A 106 11.83 -0.50 6.64
N VAL A 107 11.30 0.03 5.53
CA VAL A 107 11.59 1.39 5.09
C VAL A 107 11.06 2.41 6.12
N ALA A 108 9.84 2.22 6.62
CA ALA A 108 9.26 3.08 7.65
C ALA A 108 10.11 3.09 8.92
N ALA A 109 10.56 1.93 9.39
CA ALA A 109 11.43 1.84 10.57
C ALA A 109 12.75 2.59 10.38
N LEU A 110 13.36 2.49 9.19
CA LEU A 110 14.56 3.26 8.85
C LEU A 110 14.30 4.77 8.90
N VAL A 111 13.17 5.23 8.33
CA VAL A 111 12.78 6.65 8.36
C VAL A 111 12.58 7.13 9.79
N ASP A 112 11.93 6.34 10.65
CA ASP A 112 11.73 6.68 12.07
C ASP A 112 13.08 6.79 12.81
N GLU A 113 13.97 5.81 12.63
CA GLU A 113 15.32 5.87 13.18
C GLU A 113 16.07 7.15 12.76
N VAL A 114 15.97 7.54 11.50
CA VAL A 114 16.57 8.78 11.01
C VAL A 114 15.92 9.98 11.71
N CYS A 115 14.59 10.05 11.80
CA CYS A 115 13.86 11.11 12.48
C CYS A 115 14.33 11.32 13.93
N THR A 116 14.59 10.25 14.69
CA THR A 116 15.09 10.36 16.07
C THR A 116 16.45 11.05 16.17
N CYS A 117 17.23 11.04 15.09
CA CYS A 117 18.58 11.59 15.03
C CYS A 117 18.62 13.00 14.39
N VAL A 118 17.52 13.47 13.79
CA VAL A 118 17.43 14.80 13.16
C VAL A 118 17.18 15.85 14.26
N PRO A 119 18.06 16.85 14.45
CA PRO A 119 17.90 17.85 15.49
C PRO A 119 16.83 18.90 15.16
N ASP A 120 16.65 19.22 13.88
CA ASP A 120 15.68 20.21 13.38
C ASP A 120 14.26 19.64 13.40
N GLU A 121 13.33 20.34 14.06
CA GLU A 121 11.94 19.88 14.23
C GLU A 121 11.19 19.82 12.89
N ALA A 122 11.40 20.79 12.00
CA ALA A 122 10.69 20.84 10.73
C ALA A 122 11.13 19.69 9.80
N LEU A 123 12.44 19.41 9.75
CA LEU A 123 12.95 18.25 9.02
C LEU A 123 12.44 16.94 9.62
N ARG A 124 12.32 16.86 10.95
CA ARG A 124 11.75 15.68 11.62
C ARG A 124 10.26 15.51 11.32
N ASP A 125 9.50 16.60 11.21
CA ASP A 125 8.09 16.57 10.85
C ASP A 125 7.87 16.06 9.42
N THR A 126 8.72 16.46 8.47
CA THR A 126 8.70 15.92 7.10
C THR A 126 8.93 14.41 7.11
N GLY A 127 9.98 13.93 7.79
CA GLY A 127 10.26 12.50 7.89
C GLY A 127 9.14 11.71 8.60
N ARG A 128 8.51 12.29 9.63
CA ARG A 128 7.34 11.68 10.30
C ARG A 128 6.15 11.51 9.37
N GLN A 129 5.85 12.49 8.52
CA GLN A 129 4.76 12.38 7.53
C GLN A 129 5.03 11.24 6.53
N VAL A 130 6.27 11.11 6.06
CA VAL A 130 6.67 10.01 5.16
C VAL A 130 6.57 8.66 5.87
N HIS A 131 7.03 8.58 7.12
CA HIS A 131 6.91 7.38 7.95
C HIS A 131 5.45 6.94 8.14
N GLU A 132 4.57 7.87 8.52
CA GLU A 132 3.15 7.60 8.72
C GLU A 132 2.48 7.12 7.42
N ALA A 133 2.81 7.73 6.29
CA ALA A 133 2.30 7.33 4.98
C ALA A 133 2.75 5.92 4.58
N LEU A 134 4.04 5.58 4.81
CA LEU A 134 4.57 4.23 4.58
C LEU A 134 3.84 3.19 5.44
N LEU A 135 3.62 3.47 6.73
CA LEU A 135 2.89 2.58 7.63
C LEU A 135 1.42 2.42 7.25
N ALA A 136 0.76 3.50 6.82
CA ALA A 136 -0.62 3.45 6.37
C ALA A 136 -0.76 2.53 5.15
N LEU A 137 0.11 2.69 4.14
CA LEU A 137 0.12 1.85 2.95
C LEU A 137 0.45 0.38 3.29
N ALA A 138 1.47 0.16 4.12
CA ALA A 138 1.85 -1.19 4.57
C ALA A 138 0.71 -1.90 5.33
N THR A 139 -0.03 -1.16 6.15
CA THR A 139 -1.17 -1.71 6.90
C THR A 139 -2.31 -2.06 5.96
N ALA A 140 -2.63 -1.19 5.00
CA ALA A 140 -3.66 -1.47 4.00
C ALA A 140 -3.35 -2.71 3.16
N LEU A 141 -2.10 -2.87 2.71
CA LEU A 141 -1.65 -4.06 1.97
C LEU A 141 -1.73 -5.33 2.81
N HIS A 142 -1.33 -5.26 4.08
CA HIS A 142 -1.41 -6.40 4.98
C HIS A 142 -2.85 -6.84 5.25
N ASP A 143 -3.74 -5.87 5.48
CA ASP A 143 -5.17 -6.11 5.69
C ASP A 143 -5.80 -6.76 4.44
N GLU A 144 -5.51 -6.23 3.25
CA GLU A 144 -6.00 -6.80 1.99
C GLU A 144 -5.48 -8.22 1.78
N ALA A 145 -4.19 -8.44 1.94
CA ALA A 145 -3.59 -9.77 1.82
C ALA A 145 -4.21 -10.77 2.81
N GLY A 146 -4.51 -10.33 4.04
CA GLY A 146 -5.23 -11.13 5.02
C GLY A 146 -6.62 -11.52 4.55
N VAL A 147 -7.38 -10.57 3.97
CA VAL A 147 -8.69 -10.84 3.37
C VAL A 147 -8.58 -11.83 2.21
N LEU A 148 -7.65 -11.62 1.28
CA LEU A 148 -7.44 -12.53 0.14
C LEU A 148 -7.10 -13.95 0.60
N GLN A 149 -6.25 -14.10 1.61
CA GLN A 149 -5.87 -15.40 2.18
C GLN A 149 -7.06 -16.11 2.85
N GLU A 150 -7.84 -15.40 3.67
CA GLU A 150 -9.05 -15.93 4.31
C GLU A 150 -10.06 -16.41 3.27
N GLU A 151 -10.32 -15.58 2.27
CA GLU A 151 -11.31 -15.84 1.23
C GLU A 151 -10.88 -16.97 0.28
N ALA A 152 -9.60 -17.07 -0.06
CA ALA A 152 -9.06 -18.21 -0.79
C ALA A 152 -9.26 -19.54 -0.01
N GLY A 153 -9.04 -19.51 1.31
CA GLY A 153 -9.29 -20.65 2.20
C GLY A 153 -10.77 -21.07 2.23
N ARG A 154 -11.68 -20.10 2.34
CA ARG A 154 -13.13 -20.37 2.30
C ARG A 154 -13.59 -20.92 0.97
N LEU A 155 -13.12 -20.36 -0.14
CA LEU A 155 -13.46 -20.83 -1.49
C LEU A 155 -12.98 -22.27 -1.71
N ALA A 156 -11.77 -22.60 -1.23
CA ALA A 156 -11.25 -23.97 -1.26
C ALA A 156 -12.10 -24.93 -0.43
N GLY A 157 -12.61 -24.48 0.73
CA GLY A 157 -13.53 -25.25 1.59
C GLY A 157 -14.86 -25.54 0.90
N LEU A 158 -15.49 -24.52 0.29
CA LEU A 158 -16.75 -24.67 -0.46
C LEU A 158 -16.62 -25.67 -1.61
N ARG A 159 -15.48 -25.70 -2.32
CA ARG A 159 -15.22 -26.64 -3.42
C ARG A 159 -15.03 -28.09 -2.97
N ARG A 160 -14.65 -28.31 -1.71
CA ARG A 160 -14.42 -29.66 -1.14
C ARG A 160 -15.64 -30.21 -0.43
N ALA A 161 -16.60 -29.35 -0.05
CA ALA A 161 -17.83 -29.79 0.58
C ALA A 161 -18.65 -30.68 -0.39
N PRO A 162 -19.18 -31.82 0.08
CA PRO A 162 -20.11 -32.62 -0.74
C PRO A 162 -21.31 -31.75 -1.09
N ALA A 163 -21.85 -31.93 -2.31
CA ALA A 163 -23.08 -31.26 -2.74
C ALA A 163 -24.24 -31.71 -1.85
N THR A 164 -24.44 -31.03 -0.73
CA THR A 164 -25.68 -31.11 0.02
C THR A 164 -26.76 -30.45 -0.83
N ASP A 165 -27.90 -31.14 -1.01
CA ASP A 165 -29.09 -30.73 -1.78
C ASP A 165 -29.79 -29.45 -1.24
N ASP A 166 -29.03 -28.50 -0.70
CA ASP A 166 -29.53 -27.26 -0.13
C ASP A 166 -29.45 -26.14 -1.18
N THR A 167 -30.52 -26.05 -1.96
CA THR A 167 -30.76 -25.20 -3.14
C THR A 167 -30.73 -23.68 -2.91
N GLY A 168 -29.95 -23.16 -1.95
CA GLY A 168 -29.96 -21.72 -1.63
C GLY A 168 -28.66 -21.06 -1.16
N SER A 169 -27.62 -21.80 -0.74
CA SER A 169 -26.46 -21.20 -0.05
C SER A 169 -25.25 -20.87 -0.95
N GLY A 170 -25.19 -21.40 -2.17
CA GLY A 170 -24.02 -21.21 -3.07
C GLY A 170 -23.85 -19.77 -3.61
N PRO A 171 -24.89 -19.14 -4.20
CA PRO A 171 -24.77 -17.80 -4.77
C PRO A 171 -24.51 -16.72 -3.71
N THR A 172 -25.18 -16.81 -2.57
CA THR A 172 -25.07 -15.84 -1.47
C THR A 172 -23.71 -15.88 -0.77
N ALA A 173 -23.08 -17.06 -0.66
CA ALA A 173 -21.73 -17.20 -0.12
C ALA A 173 -20.66 -16.58 -1.03
N VAL A 174 -20.77 -16.79 -2.35
CA VAL A 174 -19.87 -16.19 -3.35
C VAL A 174 -20.02 -14.67 -3.41
N ASP A 175 -21.25 -14.16 -3.34
CA ASP A 175 -21.50 -12.71 -3.34
C ASP A 175 -20.97 -12.04 -2.06
N HIS A 176 -21.05 -12.72 -0.91
CA HIS A 176 -20.47 -12.23 0.34
C HIS A 176 -18.93 -12.19 0.30
N LEU A 177 -18.31 -13.24 -0.27
CA LEU A 177 -16.87 -13.32 -0.59
C LEU A 177 -16.43 -12.12 -1.43
N LEU A 178 -17.12 -11.88 -2.55
CA LEU A 178 -16.87 -10.76 -3.44
C LEU A 178 -17.00 -9.42 -2.74
N GLY A 179 -18.06 -9.24 -1.94
CA GLY A 179 -18.25 -8.02 -1.17
C GLY A 179 -17.10 -7.73 -0.20
N ARG A 180 -16.46 -8.75 0.39
CA ARG A 180 -15.30 -8.54 1.28
C ARG A 180 -14.05 -8.14 0.50
N VAL A 181 -13.74 -8.85 -0.60
CA VAL A 181 -12.55 -8.53 -1.42
C VAL A 181 -12.66 -7.13 -2.01
N VAL A 182 -13.80 -6.76 -2.61
CA VAL A 182 -14.02 -5.41 -3.17
C VAL A 182 -13.84 -4.32 -2.11
N ARG A 183 -14.29 -4.55 -0.87
CA ARG A 183 -14.11 -3.58 0.22
C ARG A 183 -12.66 -3.43 0.67
N ALA A 184 -11.88 -4.52 0.61
CA ALA A 184 -10.46 -4.49 0.93
C ALA A 184 -9.68 -3.73 -0.15
N GLU A 185 -9.91 -4.06 -1.43
CA GLU A 185 -9.39 -3.36 -2.61
C GLU A 185 -9.68 -1.86 -2.56
N HIS A 186 -10.94 -1.48 -2.37
CA HIS A 186 -11.32 -0.08 -2.30
C HIS A 186 -10.69 0.65 -1.11
N ARG A 187 -10.41 -0.04 -0.01
CA ARG A 187 -9.68 0.55 1.12
C ARG A 187 -8.22 0.81 0.75
N LEU A 188 -7.56 -0.17 0.12
CA LEU A 188 -6.18 -0.02 -0.35
C LEU A 188 -6.06 1.12 -1.36
N GLN A 189 -6.92 1.13 -2.38
CA GLN A 189 -7.05 2.21 -3.36
C GLN A 189 -7.17 3.58 -2.68
N ARG A 190 -8.10 3.72 -1.71
CA ARG A 190 -8.28 4.98 -1.00
C ARG A 190 -7.02 5.42 -0.26
N VAL A 191 -6.37 4.50 0.47
CA VAL A 191 -5.12 4.80 1.19
C VAL A 191 -4.06 5.25 0.20
N ALA A 192 -3.82 4.46 -0.84
CA ALA A 192 -2.85 4.74 -1.90
C ALA A 192 -3.11 6.10 -2.58
N ALA A 193 -4.36 6.38 -2.95
CA ALA A 193 -4.74 7.66 -3.55
C ALA A 193 -4.46 8.85 -2.61
N THR A 194 -4.69 8.70 -1.30
CA THR A 194 -4.48 9.77 -0.32
C THR A 194 -3.05 9.92 0.18
N THR A 195 -2.16 8.97 -0.10
CA THR A 195 -0.75 9.01 0.28
C THR A 195 -0.13 10.37 -0.07
N LEU A 196 0.30 11.10 0.96
CA LEU A 196 0.97 12.41 0.89
C LEU A 196 0.18 13.55 0.19
N ARG A 197 -1.16 13.45 0.08
CA ARG A 197 -2.02 14.49 -0.54
C ARG A 197 -2.57 15.57 0.41
N SER A 198 -1.93 15.82 1.56
CA SER A 198 -2.34 16.86 2.52
C SER A 198 -2.28 18.29 1.99
#